data_AF-A0A8J3XFM4-F1
#
_entry.id   AF-A0A8J3XFM4-F1
#
_cell.length_a   1.000
_cell.length_b   1.000
_cell.length_c   1.000
_cell.angle_alpha   90.00
_cell.angle_beta   90.00
_cell.angle_gamma   90.00
#
_symmetry.space_group_name_H-M   'P 1'
#
loop_
_entity.id
_entity.type
_entity.pdbx_description
1 polymer ?
#
loop_
_entity_poly.entity_id
_entity_poly.type
_entity_poly.pdbx_seq_one_letter_code
_entity_poly.pdbx_strand_id
1 'polypeptide(L)'
;MLVAAGFAVVVGGCLLATAIFSPGETTGRIAVLAVVLTVFAARTADPLAALATAVMGWLVATGFLVNHEGELRLAGWPDLLRLGVLVAAVMAGTLWGRIRIARRAAAARVIEIAPDDSLLPAAAMILDATLPDAMLSGERRSRTASRSPVPARVRRPV
;
A
#
# COMPACT_ATOMS: atom_id res chain seq x y z
N MET A 1 -6.16 -8.86 20.10
CA MET A 1 -6.17 -7.38 20.13
C MET A 1 -6.86 -6.72 18.92
N LEU A 2 -6.93 -7.38 17.75
CA LEU A 2 -7.59 -6.83 16.56
C LEU A 2 -9.06 -6.45 16.77
N VAL A 3 -9.81 -7.22 17.57
CA VAL A 3 -11.21 -6.93 17.90
C VAL A 3 -11.36 -5.63 18.70
N ALA A 4 -10.47 -5.38 19.66
CA ALA A 4 -10.49 -4.14 20.44
C ALA A 4 -10.13 -2.92 19.58
N ALA A 5 -9.16 -3.07 18.67
CA ALA A 5 -8.85 -2.04 17.68
C ALA A 5 -10.04 -1.79 16.74
N GLY A 6 -10.71 -2.86 16.29
CA GLY A 6 -11.92 -2.77 15.49
C GLY A 6 -13.04 -2.01 16.21
N PHE A 7 -13.24 -2.27 17.51
CA PHE A 7 -14.20 -1.53 18.32
C PHE A 7 -13.87 -0.04 18.39
N ALA A 8 -12.60 0.32 18.66
CA ALA A 8 -12.18 1.72 18.68
C ALA A 8 -12.40 2.42 17.33
N VAL A 9 -12.16 1.70 16.22
CA VAL A 9 -12.41 2.19 14.86
C VAL A 9 -13.90 2.42 14.61
N VAL A 10 -14.77 1.52 15.07
CA VAL A 10 -16.23 1.69 14.98
C VAL A 10 -16.67 2.93 15.74
N VAL A 11 -16.26 3.08 17.00
CA VAL A 11 -16.63 4.23 17.84
C VAL A 11 -16.13 5.53 17.21
N GLY A 12 -14.87 5.58 16.79
CA GLY A 12 -14.29 6.74 16.13
C GLY A 12 -14.98 7.06 14.79
N GLY A 13 -15.33 6.05 14.01
CA GLY A 13 -16.09 6.20 12.76
C GLY A 13 -17.49 6.76 12.98
N CYS A 14 -18.19 6.30 14.01
CA CYS A 14 -19.49 6.84 14.41
C CYS A 14 -19.37 8.31 14.84
N LEU A 15 -18.40 8.66 15.68
CA LEU A 15 -18.15 10.04 16.11
C LEU A 15 -17.84 10.94 14.90
N LEU A 16 -17.00 10.47 13.99
CA LEU A 16 -16.66 11.18 12.76
C LEU A 16 -17.90 11.39 11.89
N ALA A 17 -18.71 10.36 11.69
CA ALA A 17 -19.95 10.43 10.93
C ALA A 17 -20.93 11.44 11.54
N THR A 18 -21.07 11.47 12.87
CA THR A 18 -21.94 12.44 13.57
C THR A 18 -21.41 13.87 13.53
N ALA A 19 -20.08 14.05 13.47
CA ALA A 19 -19.47 15.37 13.37
C ALA A 19 -19.62 15.98 11.96
N ILE A 20 -19.62 15.15 10.92
CA ILE A 20 -19.71 15.60 9.53
C ILE A 20 -21.16 15.77 9.08
N PHE A 21 -22.05 14.84 9.47
CA PHE A 21 -23.40 14.76 8.92
C PHE A 21 -24.50 15.06 9.94
N SER A 22 -25.49 15.83 9.49
CA SER A 22 -26.70 16.12 10.24
C SER A 22 -27.48 14.84 10.59
N PRO A 23 -28.27 14.82 11.69
CA PRO A 23 -29.04 13.66 12.14
C PRO A 23 -29.93 13.01 11.06
N GLY A 24 -30.51 13.83 10.17
CA GLY A 24 -31.37 13.33 9.08
C GLY A 24 -30.62 12.65 7.92
N GLU A 25 -29.30 12.77 7.83
CA GLU A 25 -28.52 12.32 6.67
C GLU A 25 -27.88 10.95 6.90
N THR A 26 -28.73 9.91 6.89
CA THR A 26 -28.31 8.53 7.18
C THR A 26 -27.32 7.98 6.16
N THR A 27 -27.51 8.29 4.87
CA THR A 27 -26.68 7.76 3.79
C THR A 27 -25.22 8.20 3.91
N GLY A 28 -24.97 9.47 4.21
CA GLY A 28 -23.62 10.01 4.39
C GLY A 28 -22.89 9.37 5.57
N ARG A 29 -23.61 9.15 6.68
CA ARG A 29 -23.06 8.50 7.88
C ARG A 29 -22.63 7.06 7.63
N ILE A 30 -23.47 6.30 6.91
CA ILE A 30 -23.16 4.91 6.54
C ILE A 30 -21.99 4.85 5.56
N ALA A 31 -21.91 5.80 4.62
CA ALA A 31 -20.78 5.89 3.70
C ALA A 31 -19.46 6.12 4.43
N VAL A 32 -19.42 7.03 5.42
CA VAL A 32 -18.23 7.24 6.27
C VAL A 32 -17.85 5.95 7.00
N LEU A 33 -18.83 5.28 7.61
CA LEU A 33 -18.58 4.03 8.33
C LEU A 33 -18.01 2.95 7.40
N ALA A 34 -18.58 2.82 6.19
CA ALA A 34 -18.12 1.88 5.18
C ALA A 34 -16.66 2.16 4.77
N VAL A 35 -16.30 3.43 4.56
CA VAL A 35 -14.93 3.83 4.23
C VAL A 35 -13.97 3.48 5.37
N VAL A 36 -14.31 3.86 6.60
CA VAL A 36 -13.48 3.60 7.79
C VAL A 36 -13.24 2.11 7.98
N LEU A 37 -14.30 1.29 7.86
CA LEU A 37 -14.21 -0.16 8.00
C LEU A 37 -13.45 -0.81 6.84
N THR A 38 -13.59 -0.31 5.61
CA THR A 38 -12.82 -0.77 4.44
C THR A 38 -11.33 -0.53 4.65
N VAL A 39 -10.96 0.65 5.15
CA VAL A 39 -9.56 1.00 5.45
C VAL A 39 -9.02 0.08 6.54
N PHE A 40 -9.77 -0.15 7.62
CA PHE A 40 -9.37 -1.07 8.67
C PHE A 40 -9.15 -2.50 8.14
N ALA A 41 -10.13 -3.04 7.41
CA ALA A 41 -10.06 -4.37 6.81
C ALA A 41 -8.88 -4.51 5.84
N ALA A 42 -8.57 -3.47 5.05
CA ALA A 42 -7.42 -3.46 4.16
C ALA A 42 -6.07 -3.43 4.90
N ARG A 43 -6.03 -2.91 6.12
CA ARG A 43 -4.81 -2.88 6.95
C ARG A 43 -4.60 -4.19 7.70
N THR A 44 -5.66 -4.81 8.21
CA THR A 44 -5.56 -6.05 8.99
C THR A 44 -5.46 -7.29 8.11
N ALA A 45 -6.11 -7.27 6.93
CA ALA A 45 -6.20 -8.39 6.01
C ALA A 45 -6.75 -9.70 6.63
N ASP A 46 -7.44 -9.59 7.78
CA ASP A 46 -8.07 -10.69 8.50
C ASP A 46 -9.59 -10.63 8.28
N PRO A 47 -10.17 -11.59 7.54
CA PRO A 47 -11.60 -11.58 7.21
C PRO A 47 -12.50 -11.75 8.44
N LEU A 48 -12.06 -12.50 9.45
CA LEU A 48 -12.88 -12.79 10.62
C LEU A 48 -12.95 -11.58 11.53
N ALA A 49 -11.81 -10.92 11.77
CA ALA A 49 -11.79 -9.64 12.47
C ALA A 49 -12.60 -8.58 11.70
N ALA A 50 -12.45 -8.49 10.38
CA ALA A 50 -13.17 -7.52 9.56
C ALA A 50 -14.70 -7.71 9.61
N LEU A 51 -15.19 -8.96 9.52
CA LEU A 51 -16.62 -9.29 9.65
C LEU A 51 -17.16 -8.96 11.04
N ALA A 52 -16.46 -9.36 12.10
CA ALA A 52 -16.87 -9.04 13.47
C ALA A 52 -16.97 -7.51 13.68
N THR A 53 -16.04 -6.77 13.10
CA THR A 53 -16.02 -5.30 13.17
C THR A 53 -17.17 -4.68 12.37
N ALA A 54 -17.51 -5.24 11.21
CA ALA A 54 -18.65 -4.79 10.42
C ALA A 54 -19.99 -5.02 11.13
N VAL A 55 -20.18 -6.18 11.76
CA VAL A 55 -21.38 -6.47 12.55
C VAL A 55 -21.49 -5.53 13.76
N MET A 56 -20.40 -5.32 14.49
CA MET A 56 -20.34 -4.34 15.59
C MET A 56 -20.66 -2.92 15.10
N GLY A 57 -20.06 -2.50 13.98
CA GLY A 57 -20.33 -1.21 13.37
C GLY A 57 -21.79 -1.04 12.98
N TRP A 58 -22.41 -2.08 12.43
CA TRP A 58 -23.83 -2.09 12.08
C TRP A 58 -24.74 -2.00 13.30
N LEU A 59 -24.44 -2.74 14.39
CA LEU A 59 -25.22 -2.67 15.63
C LEU A 59 -25.15 -1.28 16.25
N VAL A 60 -23.96 -0.68 16.32
CA VAL A 60 -23.78 0.69 16.85
C VAL A 60 -24.46 1.71 15.94
N ALA A 61 -24.33 1.59 14.63
CA ALA A 61 -24.96 2.51 13.70
C ALA A 61 -26.49 2.43 13.77
N THR A 62 -27.06 1.23 13.87
CA THR A 62 -28.51 1.03 13.98
C THR A 62 -29.04 1.55 15.32
N GLY A 63 -28.32 1.26 16.42
CA GLY A 63 -28.74 1.65 17.78
C GLY A 63 -28.54 3.12 18.14
N PHE A 64 -27.55 3.81 17.55
CA PHE A 64 -27.23 5.21 17.89
C PHE A 64 -27.42 6.20 16.74
N LEU A 65 -27.08 5.81 15.50
CA LEU A 65 -27.09 6.72 14.36
C LEU A 65 -28.45 6.79 13.66
N VAL A 66 -29.19 5.68 13.63
CA VAL A 66 -30.48 5.56 12.92
C VAL A 66 -31.66 5.79 13.87
N ASN A 67 -31.66 5.13 15.03
CA ASN A 67 -32.71 5.32 16.02
C ASN A 67 -32.18 6.21 17.15
N HIS A 68 -32.58 7.49 17.17
CA HIS A 68 -32.14 8.46 18.19
C HIS A 68 -32.66 8.18 19.61
N GLU A 69 -33.59 7.24 19.77
CA GLU A 69 -34.19 6.89 21.06
C GLU A 69 -33.51 5.71 21.76
N GLY A 70 -32.44 5.13 21.16
CA GLY A 70 -31.74 3.98 21.74
C GLY A 70 -32.53 2.66 21.65
N GLU A 71 -33.68 2.65 20.99
CA GLU A 71 -34.38 1.41 20.66
C GLU A 71 -33.73 0.73 19.45
N LEU A 72 -33.21 -0.48 19.65
CA LEU A 72 -32.78 -1.39 18.58
C LEU A 72 -34.01 -1.92 17.82
N ARG A 73 -34.67 -1.05 17.05
CA ARG A 73 -35.67 -1.45 16.08
C ARG A 73 -34.99 -1.79 14.77
N LEU A 74 -34.92 -3.09 14.47
CA LEU A 74 -34.66 -3.55 13.11
C LEU A 74 -35.90 -3.23 12.28
N ALA A 75 -35.81 -2.17 11.48
CA ALA A 75 -36.90 -1.72 10.60
C ALA A 75 -37.08 -2.63 9.36
N GLY A 76 -36.48 -3.82 9.38
CA GLY A 76 -36.59 -4.83 8.33
C GLY A 76 -35.56 -4.65 7.21
N TRP A 77 -36.03 -4.63 5.97
CA TRP A 77 -35.21 -4.72 4.76
C TRP A 77 -34.12 -3.64 4.60
N PRO A 78 -34.35 -2.36 4.96
CA PRO A 78 -33.32 -1.33 4.84
C PRO A 78 -32.08 -1.59 5.72
N ASP A 79 -32.26 -2.15 6.91
CA ASP A 79 -31.14 -2.43 7.82
C ASP A 79 -30.30 -3.61 7.36
N LEU A 80 -30.94 -4.62 6.77
CA LEU A 80 -30.28 -5.74 6.10
C LEU A 80 -29.45 -5.28 4.90
N LEU A 81 -29.96 -4.35 4.08
CA LEU A 81 -29.20 -3.78 2.97
C LEU A 81 -27.97 -3.04 3.46
N ARG A 82 -28.08 -2.26 4.55
CA ARG A 82 -26.94 -1.55 5.16
C ARG A 82 -25.89 -2.53 5.68
N LEU A 83 -26.31 -3.60 6.33
CA LEU A 83 -25.40 -4.68 6.74
C LEU A 83 -24.70 -5.29 5.52
N GLY A 84 -25.45 -5.60 4.47
CA GLY A 84 -24.91 -6.13 3.22
C GLY A 84 -23.84 -5.22 2.60
N VAL A 85 -24.09 -3.91 2.57
CA VAL A 85 -23.13 -2.90 2.09
C VAL A 85 -21.87 -2.89 2.95
N LEU A 86 -21.99 -2.90 4.28
CA LEU A 86 -20.83 -2.89 5.18
C LEU A 86 -20.02 -4.18 5.05
N VAL A 87 -20.68 -5.34 4.93
CA VAL A 87 -20.03 -6.64 4.71
C VAL A 87 -19.28 -6.63 3.37
N ALA A 88 -19.91 -6.18 2.29
CA ALA A 88 -19.28 -6.07 0.98
C ALA A 88 -18.05 -5.15 1.02
N ALA A 89 -18.17 -4.02 1.72
CA ALA A 89 -17.08 -3.04 1.87
C ALA A 89 -15.87 -3.63 2.61
N VAL A 90 -16.08 -4.31 3.75
CA VAL A 90 -14.97 -4.95 4.47
C VAL A 90 -14.36 -6.13 3.71
N MET A 91 -15.15 -6.87 2.94
CA MET A 91 -14.64 -7.94 2.08
C MET A 91 -13.75 -7.38 0.97
N ALA A 92 -14.18 -6.29 0.32
CA ALA A 92 -13.37 -5.60 -0.69
C ALA A 92 -12.07 -5.05 -0.09
N GLY A 93 -12.14 -4.43 1.09
CA GLY A 93 -10.97 -3.95 1.83
C GLY A 93 -10.00 -5.09 2.16
N THR A 94 -10.51 -6.20 2.71
CA THR A 94 -9.70 -7.38 3.05
C THR A 94 -9.01 -7.96 1.83
N LEU A 95 -9.73 -8.13 0.72
CA LEU A 95 -9.19 -8.64 -0.54
C LEU A 95 -8.08 -7.72 -1.07
N TRP A 96 -8.30 -6.40 -1.05
CA TRP A 96 -7.30 -5.42 -1.44
C TRP A 96 -6.04 -5.47 -0.57
N GLY A 97 -6.22 -5.60 0.75
CA GLY A 97 -5.13 -5.76 1.70
C GLY A 97 -4.27 -6.98 1.38
N ARG A 98 -4.90 -8.14 1.11
CA ARG A 98 -4.21 -9.37 0.73
C ARG A 98 -3.45 -9.24 -0.59
N ILE A 99 -4.06 -8.63 -1.62
CA ILE A 99 -3.41 -8.36 -2.91
C ILE A 99 -2.18 -7.46 -2.72
N ARG A 100 -2.29 -6.41 -1.91
CA ARG A 100 -1.18 -5.49 -1.63
C ARG A 100 -0.01 -6.18 -0.94
N ILE A 101 -0.29 -7.03 0.05
CA ILE A 101 0.74 -7.80 0.76
C ILE A 101 1.43 -8.76 -0.21
N ALA A 102 0.65 -9.49 -1.03
CA ALA A 102 1.18 -10.41 -2.03
C ALA A 102 2.06 -9.70 -3.08
N ARG A 103 1.63 -8.54 -3.59
CA ARG A 103 2.41 -7.73 -4.55
C ARG A 103 3.73 -7.24 -3.97
N ARG A 104 3.74 -6.83 -2.70
CA ARG A 104 4.97 -6.40 -2.01
C ARG A 104 5.94 -7.57 -1.81
N ALA A 105 5.43 -8.74 -1.44
CA ALA A 105 6.25 -9.94 -1.33
C ALA A 105 6.85 -10.36 -2.68
N ALA A 106 6.06 -10.26 -3.77
CA ALA A 106 6.54 -10.54 -5.12
C ALA A 106 7.63 -9.55 -5.58
N ALA A 107 7.46 -8.25 -5.31
CA ALA A 107 8.45 -7.23 -5.65
C ALA A 107 9.76 -7.40 -4.87
N ALA A 108 9.70 -7.77 -3.59
CA ALA A 108 10.89 -8.05 -2.78
C ALA A 108 11.71 -9.23 -3.34
N ARG A 109 11.03 -10.29 -3.80
CA ARG A 109 11.70 -11.44 -4.45
C ARG A 109 12.39 -11.08 -5.76
N VAL A 110 11.82 -10.17 -6.54
CA VAL A 110 12.46 -9.70 -7.80
C VAL A 110 13.75 -8.93 -7.52
N ILE A 111 13.80 -8.17 -6.42
CA ILE A 111 15.01 -7.46 -6.00
C ILE A 111 16.07 -8.43 -5.46
N GLU A 112 15.67 -9.48 -4.76
CA GLU A 112 16.59 -10.53 -4.29
C GLU A 112 17.17 -11.38 -5.44
N ILE A 113 16.43 -11.50 -6.55
CA ILE A 113 16.90 -12.12 -7.80
C ILE A 113 17.65 -11.11 -8.69
N ALA A 114 17.82 -9.85 -8.25
CA ALA A 114 18.73 -8.94 -8.93
C ALA A 114 20.14 -9.57 -8.91
N PRO A 115 20.87 -9.49 -10.03
CA PRO A 115 21.96 -10.40 -10.32
C PRO A 115 23.01 -10.33 -9.24
N ASP A 116 23.38 -11.49 -8.71
CA ASP A 116 24.51 -11.63 -7.82
C ASP A 116 25.73 -10.93 -8.45
N ASP A 117 26.29 -9.91 -7.80
CA ASP A 117 27.50 -9.22 -8.24
C ASP A 117 28.68 -10.22 -8.39
N SER A 118 28.53 -11.45 -7.89
CA SER A 118 29.41 -12.60 -8.14
C SER A 118 29.44 -13.08 -9.61
N LEU A 119 28.43 -12.74 -10.42
CA LEU A 119 28.40 -13.03 -11.86
C LEU A 119 29.08 -11.96 -12.71
N LEU A 120 29.32 -10.76 -12.17
CA LEU A 120 30.11 -9.72 -12.85
C LEU A 120 31.56 -10.13 -13.11
N PRO A 121 32.32 -10.76 -12.18
CA PRO A 121 33.68 -11.23 -12.47
C PRO A 121 33.71 -12.42 -13.44
N ALA A 122 32.69 -13.29 -13.44
CA ALA A 122 32.59 -14.39 -14.41
C ALA A 122 32.25 -13.88 -15.83
N ALA A 123 31.32 -12.93 -15.94
CA ALA A 123 31.01 -12.28 -17.20
C ALA A 123 32.18 -11.43 -17.72
N ALA A 124 32.92 -10.74 -16.84
CA ALA A 124 34.14 -10.03 -17.20
C ALA A 124 35.25 -11.00 -17.67
N MET A 125 35.40 -12.16 -17.02
CA MET A 125 36.38 -13.19 -17.42
C MET A 125 36.05 -13.83 -18.77
N ILE A 126 34.76 -14.06 -19.08
CA ILE A 126 34.32 -14.56 -20.38
C ILE A 126 34.47 -13.49 -21.46
N LEU A 127 34.17 -12.22 -21.16
CA LEU A 127 34.35 -11.12 -22.10
C LEU A 127 35.83 -10.88 -22.44
N ASP A 128 36.73 -11.07 -21.46
CA ASP A 128 38.19 -10.99 -21.65
C ASP A 128 38.72 -12.19 -22.46
N ALA A 129 38.17 -13.40 -22.27
CA ALA A 129 38.57 -14.59 -23.03
C ALA A 129 38.04 -14.62 -24.47
N THR A 130 36.99 -13.88 -24.80
CA THR A 130 36.34 -13.91 -26.12
C THR A 130 36.66 -12.71 -27.00
N LEU A 131 37.37 -11.70 -26.48
CA LEU A 131 37.90 -10.59 -27.27
C LEU A 131 39.29 -10.96 -27.79
N PRO A 132 39.45 -11.36 -29.06
CA PRO A 132 40.77 -11.64 -29.61
C PRO A 132 41.65 -10.38 -29.58
N ASP A 133 42.88 -10.52 -29.07
CA ASP A 133 43.96 -9.52 -29.03
C ASP A 133 44.21 -8.78 -30.37
N ALA A 134 43.69 -9.34 -31.47
CA ALA A 134 43.74 -8.75 -32.79
C ALA A 134 43.07 -7.36 -32.87
N MET A 135 42.05 -7.05 -32.05
CA MET A 135 41.32 -5.78 -32.18
C MET A 135 41.88 -4.61 -31.36
N LEU A 136 42.65 -4.88 -30.29
CA LEU A 136 43.23 -3.83 -29.44
C LEU A 136 44.60 -3.32 -29.94
N SER A 137 45.19 -3.98 -30.93
CA SER A 137 46.48 -3.59 -31.52
C SER A 137 46.38 -2.43 -32.52
N GLY A 138 45.19 -2.16 -33.09
CA GLY A 138 44.97 -1.08 -34.05
C GLY A 138 44.86 0.31 -33.45
N GLU A 139 44.31 0.44 -32.24
CA GLU A 139 43.88 1.75 -31.72
C GLU A 139 44.90 2.44 -30.81
N ARG A 140 45.88 1.70 -30.27
CA ARG A 140 46.96 2.27 -29.44
C ARG A 140 48.01 3.08 -30.20
N ARG A 141 48.08 2.97 -31.54
CA ARG A 141 49.06 3.72 -32.34
C ARG A 141 48.67 5.18 -32.61
N SER A 142 47.40 5.54 -32.46
CA SER A 142 46.92 6.90 -32.81
C SER A 142 46.84 7.87 -31.62
N ARG A 143 46.92 7.41 -30.37
CA ARG A 143 46.77 8.29 -29.20
C ARG A 143 48.07 8.86 -28.62
N THR A 144 49.24 8.39 -29.06
CA THR A 144 50.53 8.89 -28.56
C THR A 144 51.03 10.16 -29.26
N ALA A 145 50.36 10.64 -30.31
CA ALA A 145 50.83 11.78 -31.10
C ALA A 145 50.20 13.14 -30.75
N SER A 146 49.23 13.23 -29.82
CA SER A 146 48.56 14.51 -29.50
C SER A 146 48.42 14.74 -27.99
N ARG A 147 49.55 14.75 -27.27
CA ARG A 147 49.66 15.45 -25.99
C ARG A 147 50.33 16.79 -26.24
N SER A 148 49.52 17.77 -26.65
CA SER A 148 49.89 19.17 -26.52
C SER A 148 49.85 19.57 -25.03
N PRO A 149 50.90 20.20 -24.48
CA PRO A 149 50.94 20.60 -23.09
C PRO A 149 49.96 21.76 -22.83
N VAL A 150 48.93 21.50 -22.02
CA VAL A 150 48.04 22.55 -21.52
C VAL A 150 48.79 23.40 -20.48
N PRO A 151 48.91 24.72 -20.66
CA PRO A 151 49.64 25.58 -19.73
C PRO A 151 48.93 25.70 -18.38
N ALA A 152 49.74 25.61 -17.33
CA ALA A 152 49.36 25.70 -15.93
C ALA A 152 48.61 27.00 -15.62
N ARG A 153 47.36 26.87 -15.16
CA ARG A 153 46.56 28.01 -14.69
C ARG A 153 46.96 28.34 -13.25
N VAL A 154 47.64 29.48 -13.13
CA VAL A 154 48.06 30.14 -11.88
C VAL A 154 46.86 30.36 -10.95
N ARG A 155 46.91 29.78 -9.75
CA ARG A 155 46.04 30.14 -8.61
C ARG A 155 46.53 31.46 -8.02
N ARG A 156 45.66 32.46 -7.91
CA ARG A 156 45.85 33.60 -7.01
C ARG A 156 45.17 33.30 -5.66
N PRO A 157 45.81 33.60 -4.53
CA PRO A 157 45.16 33.62 -3.23
C PRO A 157 44.44 34.96 -2.98
N VAL A 158 43.24 34.81 -2.40
CA VAL A 158 42.41 35.70 -1.55
C VAL A 158 42.27 37.16 -1.95
#